data_AF-A0A7S3EZ09-F1
#
_entry.id   AF-A0A7S3EZ09-F1
#
_cell.length_a   1.000
_cell.length_b   1.000
_cell.length_c   1.000
_cell.angle_alpha   90.00
_cell.angle_beta   90.00
_cell.angle_gamma   90.00
#
_symmetry.space_group_name_H-M   'P 1'
#
loop_
_entity.id
_entity.type
_entity.pdbx_description
1 polymer ?
#
loop_
_entity_poly.entity_id
_entity_poly.type
_entity_poly.pdbx_seq_one_letter_code
_entity_poly.pdbx_strand_id
1 'polypeptide(L)'
;QDVWAAPLPAPPPPSPSLPHLPIPPGVPATSLSPSSALSEQVIALSTGWSWMSFNVEASSMDITSLFGQLSLSSGDYIKSQSSFTDYYEGYGFFGVLSSVTTAEMYAVKLSSAATMRVHGTPTTLPKSITLNTGWTW
;
A
#
# COMPACT_ATOMS: atom_id res chain seq x y z
N GLN A 1 15.27 28.04 23.16
CA GLN A 1 14.22 27.69 22.17
C GLN A 1 14.43 26.21 21.88
N ASP A 2 13.84 25.35 22.71
CA ASP A 2 13.99 23.90 22.62
C ASP A 2 12.86 23.35 21.76
N VAL A 3 13.21 22.89 20.56
CA VAL A 3 12.32 22.13 19.69
C VAL A 3 12.19 20.73 20.28
N TRP A 4 11.11 20.53 21.01
CA TRP A 4 10.67 19.23 21.52
C TRP A 4 10.42 18.26 20.36
N ALA A 5 11.39 17.39 20.07
CA ALA A 5 11.19 16.26 19.19
C ALA A 5 10.33 15.21 19.91
N ALA A 6 9.13 14.92 19.39
CA ALA A 6 8.32 13.83 19.91
C ALA A 6 9.06 12.49 19.69
N PRO A 7 9.11 11.58 20.68
CA PRO A 7 9.78 10.29 20.53
C PRO A 7 9.08 9.43 19.47
N LEU A 8 9.87 8.74 18.65
CA LEU A 8 9.37 7.84 17.61
C LEU A 8 8.51 6.73 18.26
N PRO A 9 7.37 6.34 17.66
CA PRO A 9 6.56 5.24 18.16
C PRO A 9 7.37 3.92 18.14
N ALA A 10 7.19 3.11 19.19
CA ALA A 10 7.89 1.83 19.33
C ALA A 10 7.49 0.85 18.20
N PRO A 11 8.43 0.00 17.72
CA PRO A 11 8.12 -1.00 16.71
C PRO A 11 7.13 -2.05 17.25
N PRO A 12 6.26 -2.63 16.39
CA PRO A 12 5.34 -3.69 16.79
C PRO A 12 6.11 -4.96 17.23
N PRO A 13 5.56 -5.75 18.18
CA PRO A 13 6.19 -6.99 18.63
C PRO A 13 6.25 -8.03 17.50
N PRO A 14 7.25 -8.94 17.52
CA PRO A 14 7.36 -10.01 16.52
C PRO A 14 6.14 -10.95 16.57
N SER A 15 5.66 -11.36 15.39
CA SER A 15 4.51 -12.29 15.27
C SER A 15 4.83 -13.65 15.90
N PRO A 16 3.89 -14.27 16.65
CA PRO A 16 4.09 -15.60 17.21
C PRO A 16 4.15 -16.66 16.10
N SER A 17 5.12 -17.57 16.15
CA SER A 17 5.22 -18.70 15.23
C SER A 17 4.07 -19.70 15.50
N LEU A 18 3.26 -20.00 14.48
CA LEU A 18 2.21 -21.00 14.56
C LEU A 18 2.81 -22.40 14.81
N PRO A 19 2.27 -23.23 15.71
CA PRO A 19 2.72 -24.61 15.87
C PRO A 19 2.36 -25.45 14.64
N HIS A 20 3.29 -26.32 14.23
CA HIS A 20 3.09 -27.27 13.13
C HIS A 20 2.05 -28.33 13.54
N LEU A 21 0.87 -28.31 12.93
CA LEU A 21 -0.07 -29.42 13.03
C LEU A 21 0.38 -30.54 12.06
N PRO A 22 0.41 -31.82 12.48
CA PRO A 22 0.69 -32.92 11.57
C PRO A 22 -0.42 -33.03 10.52
N ILE A 23 -0.02 -33.11 9.25
CA ILE A 23 -0.94 -33.25 8.11
C ILE A 23 -1.59 -34.65 8.17
N PRO A 24 -2.93 -34.77 8.18
CA PRO A 24 -3.59 -36.07 8.08
C PRO A 24 -3.46 -36.64 6.65
N PRO A 25 -3.17 -37.95 6.48
CA PRO A 25 -3.07 -38.55 5.16
C PRO A 25 -4.46 -38.78 4.55
N GLY A 26 -4.70 -38.22 3.35
CA GLY A 26 -5.81 -38.67 2.50
C GLY A 26 -6.90 -37.66 2.13
N VAL A 27 -6.53 -36.45 1.71
CA VAL A 27 -7.44 -35.64 0.88
C VAL A 27 -7.03 -35.75 -0.59
N PRO A 28 -7.92 -36.14 -1.52
CA PRO A 28 -7.62 -36.04 -2.95
C PRO A 28 -7.39 -34.57 -3.27
N ALA A 29 -6.21 -34.25 -3.80
CA ALA A 29 -5.88 -32.91 -4.26
C ALA A 29 -6.66 -32.61 -5.55
N THR A 30 -7.96 -32.36 -5.43
CA THR A 30 -8.70 -31.59 -6.42
C THR A 30 -8.17 -30.16 -6.32
N SER A 31 -7.06 -29.90 -7.01
CA SER A 31 -6.47 -28.58 -7.16
C SER A 31 -7.44 -27.71 -7.94
N LEU A 32 -8.42 -27.15 -7.25
CA LEU A 32 -9.13 -25.98 -7.74
C LEU A 32 -8.09 -24.86 -7.77
N SER A 33 -7.55 -24.55 -8.95
CA SER A 33 -6.88 -23.25 -9.12
C SER A 33 -7.86 -22.20 -8.59
N PRO A 34 -7.49 -21.37 -7.60
CA PRO A 34 -8.37 -20.30 -7.18
C PRO A 34 -8.56 -19.40 -8.40
N SER A 35 -9.74 -19.45 -9.02
CA SER A 35 -10.17 -18.41 -9.93
C SER A 35 -10.06 -17.13 -9.12
N SER A 36 -9.11 -16.25 -9.48
CA SER A 36 -8.86 -15.03 -8.74
C SER A 36 -10.10 -14.14 -8.85
N ALA A 37 -11.01 -14.28 -7.90
CA ALA A 37 -12.22 -13.50 -7.84
C ALA A 37 -11.87 -12.04 -7.59
N LEU A 38 -12.61 -11.11 -8.21
CA LEU A 38 -12.46 -9.69 -7.91
C LEU A 38 -12.73 -9.43 -6.43
N SER A 39 -11.91 -8.58 -5.82
CA SER A 39 -11.99 -8.16 -4.42
C SER A 39 -11.94 -6.62 -4.34
N GLU A 40 -12.44 -6.07 -3.23
CA GLU A 40 -12.38 -4.64 -2.91
C GLU A 40 -11.46 -4.43 -1.71
N GLN A 41 -10.53 -3.49 -1.85
CA GLN A 41 -9.72 -2.96 -0.76
C GLN A 41 -10.20 -1.54 -0.43
N VAL A 42 -10.52 -1.30 0.85
CA VAL A 42 -10.89 0.02 1.36
C VAL A 42 -9.73 0.55 2.22
N ILE A 43 -9.26 1.75 1.91
CA ILE A 43 -8.11 2.37 2.57
C ILE A 43 -8.54 3.74 3.09
N ALA A 44 -8.51 3.92 4.41
CA ALA A 44 -8.77 5.21 5.05
C ALA A 44 -7.47 6.01 5.15
N LEU A 45 -7.47 7.23 4.60
CA LEU A 45 -6.35 8.17 4.62
C LEU A 45 -6.74 9.38 5.46
N SER A 46 -5.94 9.69 6.48
CA SER A 46 -6.18 10.86 7.32
C SER A 46 -5.69 12.14 6.65
N THR A 47 -6.15 13.30 7.14
CA THR A 47 -5.43 14.55 6.91
C THR A 47 -4.00 14.42 7.46
N GLY A 48 -3.03 15.03 6.77
CA GLY A 48 -1.62 14.85 7.05
C GLY A 48 -1.09 13.54 6.48
N TRP A 49 -0.09 12.96 7.13
CA TRP A 49 0.60 11.76 6.65
C TRP A 49 -0.13 10.47 7.06
N SER A 50 -0.29 9.57 6.09
CA SER A 50 -0.78 8.20 6.25
C SER A 50 0.15 7.25 5.49
N TRP A 51 0.29 6.03 6.00
CA TRP A 51 0.99 4.94 5.34
C TRP A 51 -0.01 3.99 4.71
N MET A 52 0.26 3.54 3.49
CA MET A 52 -0.61 2.59 2.81
C MET A 52 0.12 1.65 1.86
N SER A 53 -0.51 0.50 1.61
CA SER A 53 -0.07 -0.50 0.63
C SER A 53 -1.30 -1.11 -0.06
N PHE A 54 -1.10 -1.67 -1.25
CA PHE A 54 -2.15 -2.36 -1.99
C PHE A 54 -2.06 -3.87 -1.79
N ASN A 55 -3.20 -4.53 -1.55
CA ASN A 55 -3.30 -5.99 -1.52
C ASN A 55 -4.04 -6.56 -2.74
N VAL A 56 -4.63 -5.68 -3.56
CA VAL A 56 -5.25 -6.01 -4.85
C VAL A 56 -4.48 -5.34 -5.99
N GLU A 57 -4.38 -6.04 -7.11
CA GLU A 57 -3.91 -5.48 -8.38
C GLU A 57 -5.15 -5.01 -9.18
N ALA A 58 -5.29 -3.70 -9.34
CA ALA A 58 -6.35 -3.10 -10.13
C ALA A 58 -6.07 -3.20 -11.64
N SER A 59 -7.05 -2.88 -12.48
CA SER A 59 -6.88 -2.85 -13.94
C SER A 59 -5.85 -1.82 -14.41
N SER A 60 -5.69 -0.72 -13.67
CA SER A 60 -4.63 0.27 -13.82
C SER A 60 -4.09 0.62 -12.44
N MET A 61 -2.78 0.51 -12.29
CA MET A 61 -2.04 0.88 -11.07
C MET A 61 -1.33 2.23 -11.24
N ASP A 62 -1.83 3.07 -12.13
CA ASP A 62 -1.30 4.42 -12.35
C ASP A 62 -1.78 5.35 -11.24
N ILE A 63 -0.92 6.27 -10.79
CA ILE A 63 -1.24 7.24 -9.73
C ILE A 63 -2.51 8.01 -10.08
N THR A 64 -2.60 8.55 -11.30
CA THR A 64 -3.74 9.35 -11.75
C THR A 64 -5.05 8.56 -11.73
N SER A 65 -5.02 7.29 -12.14
CA SER A 65 -6.21 6.43 -12.17
C SER A 65 -6.69 6.10 -10.76
N LEU A 66 -5.76 5.79 -9.85
CA LEU A 66 -6.10 5.36 -8.49
C LEU A 66 -6.50 6.53 -7.60
N PHE A 67 -5.71 7.61 -7.59
CA PHE A 67 -5.91 8.76 -6.70
C PHE A 67 -6.86 9.81 -7.27
N GLY A 68 -7.15 9.77 -8.58
CA GLY A 68 -8.12 10.67 -9.22
C GLY A 68 -9.55 10.53 -8.69
N GLN A 69 -9.86 9.46 -7.95
CA GLN A 69 -11.14 9.30 -7.25
C GLN A 69 -11.26 10.17 -5.98
N LEU A 70 -10.16 10.72 -5.49
CA LEU A 70 -10.12 11.52 -4.25
C LEU A 70 -10.28 13.01 -4.55
N SER A 71 -10.81 13.76 -3.58
CA SER A 71 -10.82 15.23 -3.63
C SER A 71 -9.45 15.77 -3.23
N LEU A 72 -8.54 15.84 -4.21
CA LEU A 72 -7.18 16.31 -4.02
C LEU A 72 -7.07 17.84 -4.09
N SER A 73 -6.07 18.37 -3.40
CA SER A 73 -5.74 19.80 -3.38
C SER A 73 -4.24 20.02 -3.51
N SER A 74 -3.84 21.25 -3.88
CA SER A 74 -2.43 21.57 -4.07
C SER A 74 -1.60 21.29 -2.81
N GLY A 75 -0.52 20.51 -2.95
CA GLY A 75 0.33 20.08 -1.84
C GLY A 75 -0.01 18.71 -1.24
N ASP A 76 -0.97 18.00 -1.84
CA ASP A 76 -1.17 16.57 -1.61
C ASP A 76 -0.04 15.79 -2.30
N TYR A 77 0.56 14.85 -1.57
CA TYR A 77 1.87 14.31 -1.92
C TYR A 77 1.94 12.81 -1.69
N ILE A 78 2.53 12.07 -2.62
CA ILE A 78 2.69 10.61 -2.54
C ILE A 78 4.16 10.26 -2.72
N LYS A 79 4.68 9.38 -1.87
CA LYS A 79 6.07 8.91 -1.90
C LYS A 79 6.16 7.41 -1.89
N SER A 80 7.07 6.87 -2.70
CA SER A 80 7.67 5.56 -2.51
C SER A 80 9.05 5.72 -1.87
N GLN A 81 9.79 4.61 -1.71
CA GLN A 81 11.15 4.65 -1.18
C GLN A 81 12.13 5.46 -2.05
N SER A 82 11.94 5.46 -3.37
CA SER A 82 12.86 6.06 -4.34
C SER A 82 12.27 7.24 -5.11
N SER A 83 10.95 7.40 -5.11
CA SER A 83 10.23 8.27 -6.02
C SER A 83 9.12 9.04 -5.30
N PHE A 84 8.65 10.12 -5.90
CA PHE A 84 7.50 10.87 -5.39
C PHE A 84 6.71 11.52 -6.51
N THR A 85 5.51 11.98 -6.15
CA THR A 85 4.70 12.89 -6.95
C THR A 85 3.90 13.84 -6.06
N ASP A 86 3.74 15.07 -6.54
CA ASP A 86 2.99 16.16 -5.92
C ASP A 86 1.76 16.48 -6.78
N TYR A 87 0.63 16.81 -6.17
CA TYR A 87 -0.57 17.23 -6.89
C TYR A 87 -0.69 18.74 -6.93
N TYR A 88 -0.90 19.28 -8.13
CA TYR A 88 -1.19 20.68 -8.37
C TYR A 88 -2.61 20.83 -8.91
N GLU A 89 -3.43 21.61 -8.22
CA GLU A 89 -4.82 21.85 -8.61
C GLU A 89 -4.91 22.46 -10.01
N GLY A 90 -5.77 21.89 -10.86
CA GLY A 90 -5.94 22.31 -12.26
C GLY A 90 -4.89 21.78 -13.24
N TYR A 91 -3.80 21.17 -12.77
CA TYR A 91 -2.76 20.59 -13.63
C TYR A 91 -2.54 19.09 -13.44
N GLY A 92 -2.76 18.57 -12.24
CA GLY A 92 -2.62 17.14 -11.92
C GLY A 92 -1.31 16.80 -11.18
N PHE A 93 -0.87 15.55 -11.31
CA PHE A 93 0.30 15.02 -10.63
C PHE A 93 1.62 15.37 -11.36
N PHE A 94 2.62 15.80 -10.60
CA PHE A 94 3.97 16.10 -11.07
C PHE A 94 5.01 15.37 -10.22
N GLY A 95 5.84 14.58 -10.88
CA GLY A 95 6.90 13.82 -10.25
C GLY A 95 7.32 12.65 -11.10
N VAL A 96 8.17 11.81 -10.52
CA VAL A 96 8.68 10.59 -11.17
C VAL A 96 7.94 9.33 -10.74
N LEU A 97 7.12 9.41 -9.68
CA LEU A 97 6.22 8.33 -9.29
C LEU A 97 4.94 8.42 -10.13
N SER A 98 4.84 7.60 -11.18
CA SER A 98 3.68 7.56 -12.07
C SER A 98 2.75 6.38 -11.80
N SER A 99 3.25 5.32 -11.15
CA SER A 99 2.51 4.09 -10.86
C SER A 99 2.88 3.53 -9.49
N VAL A 100 2.03 2.64 -8.99
CA VAL A 100 2.19 1.92 -7.72
C VAL A 100 2.16 0.42 -7.95
N THR A 101 2.58 -0.35 -6.94
CA THR A 101 2.57 -1.81 -6.98
C THR A 101 2.11 -2.37 -5.64
N THR A 102 1.67 -3.63 -5.63
CA THR A 102 1.37 -4.36 -4.38
C THR A 102 2.63 -4.82 -3.64
N ALA A 103 3.84 -4.52 -4.15
CA ALA A 103 5.12 -4.91 -3.53
C ALA A 103 5.69 -3.84 -2.60
N GLU A 104 5.20 -2.60 -2.67
CA GLU A 104 5.77 -1.46 -1.97
C GLU A 104 4.78 -0.85 -0.98
N MET A 105 5.30 -0.06 -0.04
CA MET A 105 4.54 0.80 0.83
C MET A 105 4.74 2.26 0.41
N TYR A 106 3.68 3.05 0.53
CA TYR A 106 3.66 4.45 0.14
C TYR A 106 3.31 5.34 1.33
N ALA A 107 4.00 6.48 1.43
CA ALA A 107 3.60 7.56 2.30
C ALA A 107 2.71 8.53 1.52
N VAL A 108 1.51 8.78 2.01
CA VAL A 108 0.56 9.71 1.40
C VAL A 108 0.32 10.86 2.37
N LYS A 109 0.44 12.10 1.89
CA LYS A 109 0.08 13.30 2.63
C LYS A 109 -1.14 13.93 1.96
N LEU A 110 -2.25 14.04 2.67
CA LEU A 110 -3.45 14.72 2.18
C LEU A 110 -3.77 15.95 3.01
N SER A 111 -4.29 16.98 2.36
CA SER A 111 -4.78 18.20 3.01
C SER A 111 -6.18 18.00 3.59
N SER A 112 -6.93 17.03 3.08
CA SER A 112 -8.21 16.57 3.63
C SER A 112 -8.23 15.05 3.74
N ALA A 113 -8.80 14.52 4.82
CA ALA A 113 -9.00 13.09 4.97
C ALA A 113 -9.87 12.54 3.84
N ALA A 114 -9.58 11.32 3.40
CA ALA A 114 -10.29 10.66 2.32
C ALA A 114 -10.34 9.15 2.53
N THR A 115 -11.25 8.47 1.85
CA THR A 115 -11.31 7.00 1.81
C THR A 115 -11.20 6.55 0.36
N MET A 116 -10.19 5.76 0.06
CA MET A 116 -9.96 5.20 -1.26
C MET A 116 -10.55 3.78 -1.34
N ARG A 117 -11.16 3.47 -2.48
CA ARG A 117 -11.67 2.13 -2.79
C ARG A 117 -10.98 1.62 -4.05
N VAL A 118 -10.42 0.41 -3.96
CA VAL A 118 -9.66 -0.20 -5.05
C VAL A 118 -10.26 -1.57 -5.32
N HIS A 119 -10.69 -1.80 -6.55
CA HIS A 119 -11.17 -3.11 -6.99
C HIS A 119 -10.12 -3.78 -7.85
N GLY A 120 -9.84 -5.05 -7.58
CA GLY A 120 -8.81 -5.76 -8.31
C GLY A 120 -8.75 -7.24 -7.98
N THR A 121 -7.79 -7.92 -8.59
CA THR A 121 -7.49 -9.30 -8.24
C THR A 121 -6.60 -9.33 -7.01
N PRO A 122 -6.89 -10.15 -5.98
CA PRO A 122 -6.00 -10.32 -4.84
C PRO A 122 -4.58 -10.72 -5.27
N THR A 123 -3.58 -10.15 -4.62
CA THR A 123 -2.18 -10.48 -4.88
C THR A 123 -1.88 -11.92 -4.47
N THR A 124 -1.27 -12.71 -5.36
CA THR A 124 -0.89 -14.10 -5.08
C THR A 124 0.39 -14.16 -4.24
N LEU A 125 0.41 -15.03 -3.23
CA LEU A 125 1.56 -15.30 -2.36
C LEU A 125 2.09 -16.72 -2.64
N PRO A 126 3.41 -16.97 -2.49
CA PRO A 126 4.41 -16.12 -1.84
C PRO A 126 5.08 -15.12 -2.79
N LYS A 127 5.16 -13.86 -2.37
CA LYS A 127 5.93 -12.82 -3.07
C LYS A 127 7.32 -12.73 -2.43
N SER A 128 8.37 -13.00 -3.21
CA SER A 128 9.75 -12.84 -2.73
C SER A 128 10.07 -11.34 -2.68
N ILE A 129 10.45 -10.83 -1.51
CA ILE A 129 10.83 -9.44 -1.30
C ILE A 129 12.36 -9.40 -1.18
N THR A 130 13.03 -8.84 -2.17
CA THR A 130 14.47 -8.60 -2.11
C THR A 130 14.71 -7.34 -1.27
N LEU A 131 15.42 -7.48 -0.16
CA LEU A 131 15.77 -6.35 0.71
C LEU A 131 17.04 -5.66 0.19
N ASN A 132 16.98 -4.34 0.02
CA ASN A 132 18.14 -3.54 -0.31
C ASN A 132 19.00 -3.35 0.96
N THR A 133 20.33 -3.26 0.84
CA THR A 133 21.19 -2.89 1.97
C THR A 133 20.91 -1.44 2.41
N GLY A 134 20.38 -1.26 3.63
CA GLY A 134 20.06 0.05 4.21
C GLY A 134 18.80 0.02 5.08
N TRP A 135 18.22 1.20 5.36
CA TRP A 135 16.91 1.31 6.00
C TRP A 135 15.80 0.95 5.00
N THR A 136 15.21 -0.22 5.19
CA THR A 136 13.92 -0.57 4.57
C THR A 136 12.81 -0.08 5.49
N TRP A 137 12.08 0.94 5.05
CA TRP A 137 10.89 1.45 5.71
C TRP A 137 9.64 1.00 4.97
#